data_AF-A0AAD0HKZ3-F1
#
_entry.id   AF-A0AAD0HKZ3-F1
#
_cell.length_a   1.000
_cell.length_b   1.000
_cell.length_c   1.000
_cell.angle_alpha   90.00
_cell.angle_beta   90.00
_cell.angle_gamma   90.00
#
_symmetry.space_group_name_H-M   'P 1'
#
loop_
_entity.id
_entity.type
_entity.pdbx_description
1 polymer ?
#
loop_
_entity_poly.entity_id
_entity_poly.type
_entity_poly.pdbx_seq_one_letter_code
_entity_poly.pdbx_strand_id
1 'polypeptide(L)'
;MEDIMRSVKWRSIDKNTNSIFVIDENSTVDITEEFKKEELLLTDSFVRYSINPYNDMGSVDYYEISKKVLSPKGNLLIFAERTTIQL
;
A
#
# COMPACT_ATOMS: atom_id res chain seq x y z
N MET A 1 -3.59 -10.83 -14.84
CA MET A 1 -4.23 -10.43 -13.56
C MET A 1 -4.37 -11.61 -12.58
N GLU A 2 -3.67 -12.76 -12.77
CA GLU A 2 -3.83 -13.97 -11.95
C GLU A 2 -2.77 -14.18 -10.84
N ASP A 3 -1.67 -13.41 -10.80
CA ASP A 3 -0.56 -13.69 -9.86
C ASP A 3 -0.44 -12.75 -8.64
N ILE A 4 -1.26 -11.69 -8.53
CA ILE A 4 -1.18 -10.73 -7.41
C ILE A 4 -1.50 -11.42 -6.05
N MET A 5 -2.25 -12.53 -6.06
CA MET A 5 -2.68 -13.23 -4.85
C MET A 5 -1.55 -13.99 -4.15
N ARG A 6 -0.45 -14.34 -4.84
CA ARG A 6 0.61 -15.21 -4.29
C ARG A 6 1.56 -14.49 -3.32
N SER A 7 1.74 -13.18 -3.47
CA SER A 7 2.64 -12.37 -2.63
C SER A 7 1.93 -11.76 -1.41
N VAL A 8 0.59 -11.88 -1.32
CA VAL A 8 -0.17 -11.25 -0.26
C VAL A 8 0.07 -11.92 1.10
N LYS A 9 0.57 -11.13 2.05
CA LYS A 9 0.81 -11.59 3.43
C LYS A 9 -0.49 -11.62 4.25
N TRP A 10 -1.44 -12.48 3.87
CA TRP A 10 -2.76 -12.59 4.51
C TRP A 10 -2.71 -12.78 6.02
N ARG A 11 -1.73 -13.54 6.53
CA ARG A 11 -1.54 -13.71 7.99
C ARG A 11 -1.21 -12.40 8.71
N SER A 12 -0.53 -11.47 8.06
CA SER A 12 -0.24 -10.14 8.63
C SER A 12 -1.51 -9.29 8.65
N ILE A 13 -2.24 -9.30 7.52
CA ILE A 13 -3.49 -8.56 7.37
C ILE A 13 -4.51 -9.01 8.42
N ASP A 14 -4.65 -10.32 8.63
CA ASP A 14 -5.64 -10.86 9.57
C ASP A 14 -5.30 -10.59 11.04
N LYS A 15 -4.03 -10.41 11.39
CA LYS A 15 -3.63 -10.07 12.77
C LYS A 15 -3.98 -8.63 13.16
N ASN A 16 -4.14 -7.75 12.19
CA ASN A 16 -4.41 -6.33 12.40
C ASN A 16 -5.91 -6.01 12.25
N THR A 17 -6.33 -4.92 12.88
CA THR A 17 -7.71 -4.40 12.86
C THR A 17 -7.69 -2.92 12.58
N ASN A 18 -8.64 -2.46 11.77
CA ASN A 18 -8.74 -1.07 11.31
C ASN A 18 -7.49 -0.51 10.60
N SER A 19 -6.59 -1.36 10.09
CA SER A 19 -5.35 -0.95 9.41
C SER A 19 -5.54 -0.66 7.91
N ILE A 20 -4.50 -0.16 7.26
CA ILE A 20 -4.46 0.13 5.83
C ILE A 20 -3.28 -0.65 5.22
N PHE A 21 -3.57 -1.47 4.21
CA PHE A 21 -2.57 -2.24 3.49
C PHE A 21 -2.58 -1.91 2.01
N VAL A 22 -1.39 -1.68 1.48
CA VAL A 22 -1.16 -1.60 0.04
C VAL A 22 -0.64 -2.96 -0.43
N ILE A 23 -1.26 -3.48 -1.47
CA ILE A 23 -0.94 -4.74 -2.12
C ILE A 23 -0.59 -4.39 -3.56
N ASP A 24 0.70 -4.50 -3.89
CA ASP A 24 1.19 -4.44 -5.26
C ASP A 24 1.66 -5.83 -5.71
N GLU A 25 2.10 -5.94 -6.96
CA GLU A 25 2.53 -7.21 -7.55
C GLU A 25 3.67 -7.89 -6.79
N ASN A 26 4.51 -7.12 -6.09
CA ASN A 26 5.74 -7.59 -5.45
C ASN A 26 5.62 -7.65 -3.92
N SER A 27 4.65 -6.97 -3.32
CA SER A 27 4.67 -6.70 -1.88
C SER A 27 3.31 -6.42 -1.27
N THR A 28 3.25 -6.61 0.06
CA THR A 28 2.17 -6.12 0.92
C THR A 28 2.80 -5.26 2.00
N VAL A 29 2.38 -4.01 2.09
CA VAL A 29 2.93 -3.01 3.01
C VAL A 29 1.81 -2.45 3.87
N ASP A 30 2.03 -2.39 5.18
CA ASP A 30 1.17 -1.66 6.11
C ASP A 30 1.54 -0.18 6.06
N ILE A 31 0.58 0.68 5.77
CA ILE A 31 0.75 2.14 5.63
C ILE A 31 -0.15 2.91 6.60
N THR A 32 -0.64 2.24 7.66
CA THR A 32 -1.61 2.81 8.60
C THR A 32 -1.10 4.10 9.26
N GLU A 33 0.20 4.19 9.52
CA GLU A 33 0.81 5.37 10.16
C GLU A 33 1.03 6.55 9.19
N GLU A 34 0.95 6.31 7.88
CA GLU A 34 1.27 7.32 6.86
C GLU A 34 0.03 8.04 6.32
N PHE A 35 -1.14 7.41 6.39
CA PHE A 35 -2.36 7.90 5.75
C PHE A 35 -3.59 7.73 6.61
N LYS A 36 -4.56 8.63 6.42
CA LYS A 36 -5.92 8.43 6.95
C LYS A 36 -6.74 7.59 5.98
N LYS A 37 -7.56 6.69 6.53
CA LYS A 37 -8.37 5.77 5.74
C LYS A 37 -9.37 6.53 4.87
N GLU A 38 -9.94 7.60 5.39
CA GLU A 38 -10.94 8.44 4.73
C GLU A 38 -10.35 9.13 3.49
N GLU A 39 -9.09 9.55 3.56
CA GLU A 39 -8.38 10.18 2.45
C GLU A 39 -8.18 9.17 1.31
N LEU A 40 -7.70 7.96 1.63
CA LEU A 40 -7.46 6.91 0.63
C LEU A 40 -8.73 6.30 0.04
N LEU A 41 -9.86 6.37 0.74
CA LEU A 41 -11.14 5.97 0.17
C LEU A 41 -11.57 6.89 -0.98
N LEU A 42 -11.18 8.16 -0.95
CA LEU A 42 -11.61 9.19 -1.91
C LEU A 42 -10.63 9.43 -3.07
N THR A 43 -9.41 8.88 -3.02
CA THR A 43 -8.38 9.10 -4.04
C THR A 43 -8.22 7.92 -4.98
N ASP A 44 -7.86 8.16 -6.24
CA ASP A 44 -7.56 7.10 -7.21
C ASP A 44 -6.06 6.79 -7.30
N SER A 45 -5.21 7.64 -6.70
CA SER A 45 -3.77 7.43 -6.61
C SER A 45 -3.17 8.13 -5.40
N PHE A 46 -1.97 7.74 -5.01
CA PHE A 46 -1.20 8.38 -3.94
C PHE A 46 0.30 8.15 -4.14
N VAL A 47 1.12 8.92 -3.40
CA VAL A 47 2.59 8.83 -3.44
C VAL A 47 3.14 8.50 -2.07
N ARG A 48 4.23 7.74 -2.03
CA ARG A 48 5.03 7.51 -0.83
C ARG A 48 6.48 7.88 -1.11
N TYR A 49 7.11 8.52 -0.14
CA TYR A 49 8.52 8.89 -0.20
C TYR A 49 9.32 8.00 0.75
N SER A 50 10.42 7.45 0.27
CA SER A 50 11.42 6.79 1.08
C SER A 50 12.70 7.61 1.02
N ILE A 51 13.18 8.03 2.19
CA ILE A 51 14.46 8.73 2.31
C ILE A 51 15.45 7.74 2.88
N ASN A 52 16.60 7.58 2.22
CA ASN A 52 17.68 6.78 2.76
C ASN A 52 18.30 7.54 3.95
N PRO A 53 18.37 6.95 5.15
CA PRO A 53 18.91 7.67 6.31
C PRO A 53 20.43 7.93 6.23
N TYR A 54 21.13 7.34 5.26
CA TYR A 54 22.58 7.40 5.15
C TYR A 54 23.09 8.32 4.02
N ASN A 55 22.22 8.85 3.16
CA ASN A 55 22.60 9.78 2.09
C ASN A 55 21.41 10.62 1.60
N ASP A 56 21.65 11.58 0.72
CA ASP A 56 20.61 12.42 0.12
C ASP A 56 19.78 11.71 -0.97
N MET A 57 19.92 10.38 -1.11
CA MET A 57 19.14 9.61 -2.09
C MET A 57 17.81 9.20 -1.50
N GLY A 58 16.81 9.13 -2.38
CA GLY A 58 15.48 8.67 -2.02
C GLY A 58 14.81 7.95 -3.17
N SER A 59 13.62 7.46 -2.88
CA SER A 59 12.73 6.96 -3.92
C SER A 59 11.34 7.50 -3.69
N VAL A 60 10.66 7.82 -4.79
CA VAL A 60 9.24 8.14 -4.79
C VAL A 60 8.52 6.96 -5.44
N ASP A 61 7.60 6.38 -4.70
CA ASP A 61 6.69 5.36 -5.18
C ASP A 61 5.34 5.98 -5.48
N TYR A 62 4.96 5.99 -6.75
CA TYR A 62 3.63 6.36 -7.20
C TYR A 62 2.75 5.11 -7.27
N TYR A 63 1.59 5.17 -6.63
CA TYR A 63 0.61 4.09 -6.59
C TYR A 63 -0.68 4.51 -7.29
N GLU A 64 -1.04 3.79 -8.35
CA GLU A 64 -2.34 3.91 -9.02
C GLU A 64 -3.28 2.82 -8.48
N ILE A 65 -4.41 3.22 -7.88
CA ILE A 65 -5.31 2.30 -7.20
C ILE A 65 -6.21 1.62 -8.22
N SER A 66 -6.04 0.30 -8.37
CA SER A 66 -6.91 -0.52 -9.21
C SER A 66 -8.16 -0.98 -8.46
N LYS A 67 -8.06 -1.23 -7.15
CA LYS A 67 -9.19 -1.73 -6.34
C LYS A 67 -9.04 -1.43 -4.86
N LYS A 68 -10.17 -1.17 -4.20
CA LYS A 68 -10.28 -1.03 -2.74
C LYS A 68 -11.23 -2.10 -2.19
N VAL A 69 -10.86 -2.73 -1.08
CA VAL A 69 -11.68 -3.73 -0.40
C VAL A 69 -11.59 -3.52 1.11
N LEU A 70 -12.73 -3.55 1.80
CA LEU A 70 -12.76 -3.58 3.26
C LEU A 70 -12.82 -5.02 3.75
N SER A 71 -11.94 -5.37 4.69
CA SER A 71 -12.00 -6.66 5.38
C SER A 71 -13.06 -6.62 6.49
N PRO A 72 -13.55 -7.79 6.95
CA PRO A 72 -14.45 -7.88 8.11
C PRO A 72 -13.88 -7.28 9.40
N LYS A 73 -12.56 -7.18 9.52
CA LYS A 73 -11.83 -6.55 10.63
C LYS A 73 -11.66 -5.03 10.46
N GLY A 74 -12.33 -4.47 9.46
CA GLY A 74 -12.26 -3.05 9.12
C GLY A 74 -10.95 -2.65 8.45
N ASN A 75 -10.12 -3.58 7.97
CA ASN A 75 -8.88 -3.21 7.28
C ASN A 75 -9.21 -2.72 5.87
N LEU A 76 -8.58 -1.62 5.43
CA LEU A 76 -8.64 -1.17 4.04
C LEU A 76 -7.52 -1.85 3.26
N LEU A 77 -7.88 -2.64 2.27
CA LEU A 77 -6.96 -3.29 1.34
C LEU A 77 -6.99 -2.52 0.03
N ILE A 78 -5.85 -2.00 -0.37
CA ILE A 78 -5.65 -1.21 -1.58
C ILE A 78 -4.79 -2.05 -2.51
N PHE A 79 -5.38 -2.48 -3.63
CA PHE A 79 -4.65 -3.09 -4.72
C PHE A 79 -4.21 -1.96 -5.65
N ALA A 80 -2.92 -1.85 -5.90
CA ALA A 80 -2.36 -0.76 -6.68
C ALA A 80 -1.22 -1.20 -7.58
N GLU A 81 -1.08 -0.53 -8.72
CA GLU A 81 0.10 -0.61 -9.58
C GLU A 81 1.14 0.38 -9.09
N ARG A 82 2.40 -0.04 -9.00
CA ARG A 82 3.49 0.75 -8.44
C ARG A 82 4.47 1.18 -9.53
N THR A 83 4.78 2.47 -9.57
CA THR A 83 5.90 3.02 -10.33
C THR A 83 6.90 3.65 -9.38
N THR A 84 8.16 3.20 -9.41
CA THR A 84 9.23 3.77 -8.59
C THR A 84 10.10 4.71 -9.41
N ILE A 85 10.30 5.92 -8.89
CA ILE A 85 11.23 6.92 -9.42
C ILE A 85 12.37 7.05 -8.40
N GLN A 86 13.60 6.81 -8.86
CA GLN A 86 14.80 6.95 -8.04
C GLN A 86 15.36 8.37 -8.20
N LEU A 87 15.67 9.02 -7.07
CA LEU A 87 16.18 10.39 -6.99
C LEU A 87 17.64 10.40 -6.55
#